data_AF-A0A2E7PJU6-F1
#
_entry.id   AF-A0A2E7PJU6-F1
#
_cell.length_a   1.000
_cell.length_b   1.000
_cell.length_c   1.000
_cell.angle_alpha   90.00
_cell.angle_beta   90.00
_cell.angle_gamma   90.00
#
_symmetry.space_group_name_H-M   'P 1'
#
loop_
_entity.id
_entity.type
_entity.pdbx_description
1 polymer ?
#
loop_
_entity_poly.entity_id
_entity_poly.type
_entity_poly.pdbx_seq_one_letter_code
_entity_poly.pdbx_strand_id
1 'polypeptide(L)'
;GNILNLVHNAAAAEIMVLGMKSGLDPKMLHEVISGSGSSSSMFETRGALMVADDYEYEGSNFSIPIKDSRFISQHAHDLRVPTPIYHVALQSYYAAVAQGHYDEDAAAVVKAMERAANVERGRE
;
A
#
# COMPACT_ATOMS: atom_id res chain seq x y z
N GLY A 1 -9.74 8.71 -9.41
CA GLY A 1 -9.59 8.56 -7.95
C GLY A 1 -8.90 7.25 -7.61
N ASN A 2 -9.61 6.13 -7.75
CA ASN A 2 -9.21 4.85 -7.14
C ASN A 2 -7.89 4.26 -7.67
N ILE A 3 -7.52 4.55 -8.93
CA ILE A 3 -6.20 4.19 -9.48
C ILE A 3 -5.06 4.86 -8.68
N LEU A 4 -5.15 6.18 -8.43
CA LEU A 4 -4.11 6.92 -7.72
C LEU A 4 -4.03 6.45 -6.26
N ASN A 5 -5.17 6.24 -5.60
CA ASN A 5 -5.17 5.76 -4.22
C ASN A 5 -4.48 4.40 -4.09
N LEU A 6 -4.78 3.46 -5.01
CA LEU A 6 -4.17 2.14 -5.02
C LEU A 6 -2.66 2.22 -5.25
N VAL A 7 -2.24 2.94 -6.28
CA VAL A 7 -0.83 3.07 -6.67
C VAL A 7 -0.03 3.79 -5.59
N HIS A 8 -0.53 4.89 -5.04
CA HIS A 8 0.18 5.63 -3.99
C HIS A 8 0.31 4.83 -2.71
N ASN A 9 -0.71 4.04 -2.33
CA ASN A 9 -0.62 3.16 -1.17
C ASN A 9 0.36 2.00 -1.38
N ALA A 10 0.38 1.40 -2.57
CA ALA A 10 1.38 0.38 -2.90
C ALA A 10 2.81 0.95 -2.86
N ALA A 11 3.02 2.12 -3.45
CA ALA A 11 4.30 2.82 -3.41
C ALA A 11 4.70 3.23 -1.98
N ALA A 12 3.72 3.62 -1.14
CA ALA A 12 3.95 3.88 0.28
C ALA A 12 4.47 2.64 1.00
N ALA A 13 3.85 1.48 0.79
CA ALA A 13 4.35 0.22 1.34
C ALA A 13 5.77 -0.11 0.86
N GLU A 14 6.07 0.08 -0.42
CA GLU A 14 7.41 -0.16 -0.98
C GLU A 14 8.48 0.70 -0.31
N ILE A 15 8.26 2.01 -0.17
CA ILE A 15 9.24 2.89 0.46
C ILE A 15 9.39 2.61 1.95
N MET A 16 8.29 2.29 2.66
CA MET A 16 8.33 1.91 4.07
C MET A 16 9.18 0.66 4.27
N VAL A 17 8.96 -0.39 3.47
CA VAL A 17 9.73 -1.64 3.55
C VAL A 17 11.18 -1.44 3.16
N LEU A 18 11.47 -0.65 2.11
CA LEU A 18 12.83 -0.33 1.71
C LEU A 18 13.58 0.42 2.83
N GLY A 19 12.94 1.42 3.44
CA GLY A 19 13.52 2.18 4.55
C GLY A 19 13.77 1.30 5.77
N MET A 20 12.79 0.50 6.19
CA MET A 20 12.95 -0.45 7.31
C MET A 20 14.07 -1.47 7.03
N LYS A 21 14.13 -2.03 5.82
CA LYS A 21 15.21 -2.96 5.42
C LYS A 21 16.59 -2.28 5.42
N SER A 22 16.63 -0.98 5.20
CA SER A 22 17.85 -0.17 5.25
C SER A 22 18.24 0.23 6.68
N GLY A 23 17.49 -0.20 7.70
CA GLY A 23 17.74 0.13 9.10
C GLY A 23 17.22 1.50 9.53
N LEU A 24 16.35 2.12 8.72
CA LEU A 24 15.69 3.37 9.10
C LEU A 24 14.49 3.08 10.00
N ASP A 25 14.28 3.94 10.99
CA ASP A 25 13.07 3.95 11.80
C ASP A 25 11.87 4.34 10.91
N PRO A 26 10.79 3.51 10.84
CA PRO A 26 9.63 3.80 10.01
C PRO A 26 8.96 5.13 10.40
N LYS A 27 9.00 5.52 11.68
CA LYS A 27 8.43 6.79 12.14
C LYS A 27 9.21 7.98 11.59
N MET A 28 10.54 7.97 11.73
CA MET A 28 11.41 8.98 11.10
C MET A 28 11.18 9.06 9.58
N LEU A 29 11.07 7.93 8.89
CA LEU A 29 10.84 7.90 7.45
C LEU A 29 9.53 8.57 7.06
N HIS A 30 8.45 8.27 7.79
CA HIS A 30 7.14 8.88 7.57
C HIS A 30 7.18 10.38 7.85
N GLU A 31 7.81 10.82 8.94
CA GLU A 31 7.92 12.24 9.31
C GLU A 31 8.68 13.06 8.26
N VAL A 32 9.77 12.51 7.69
CA VAL A 32 10.60 13.22 6.71
C VAL A 32 9.91 13.34 5.34
N ILE A 33 9.18 12.30 4.92
CA ILE A 33 8.51 12.32 3.62
C ILE A 33 7.18 13.08 3.70
N SER A 34 6.44 12.99 4.82
CA SER A 34 5.17 13.67 5.00
C SER A 34 5.30 15.19 4.88
N GLY A 35 4.38 15.83 4.15
CA GLY A 35 4.44 17.28 3.88
C GLY A 35 5.56 17.72 2.91
N SER A 36 6.41 16.80 2.43
CA SER A 36 7.39 17.10 1.38
C SER A 36 6.75 17.10 -0.01
N GLY A 37 7.47 17.62 -1.01
CA GLY A 37 7.05 17.55 -2.41
C GLY A 37 6.96 16.12 -2.98
N SER A 38 7.49 15.13 -2.26
CA SER A 38 7.41 13.70 -2.61
C SER A 38 6.26 12.98 -1.89
N SER A 39 5.52 13.67 -1.01
CA SER A 39 4.40 13.11 -0.26
C SER A 39 3.16 12.86 -1.13
N SER A 40 2.22 12.10 -0.59
CA SER A 40 0.85 12.04 -1.07
C SER A 40 -0.12 11.89 0.11
N SER A 41 -1.39 12.25 -0.08
CA SER A 41 -2.42 12.07 0.97
C SER A 41 -2.54 10.61 1.43
N MET A 42 -2.30 9.63 0.54
CA MET A 42 -2.28 8.21 0.91
C MET A 42 -1.04 7.84 1.72
N PHE A 43 0.12 8.41 1.39
CA PHE A 43 1.32 8.20 2.18
C PHE A 43 1.17 8.78 3.59
N GLU A 44 0.60 9.99 3.71
CA GLU A 44 0.41 10.62 5.03
C GLU A 44 -0.54 9.82 5.91
N THR A 45 -1.69 9.43 5.36
CA THR A 45 -2.73 8.70 6.12
C THR A 45 -2.35 7.24 6.37
N ARG A 46 -2.09 6.46 5.31
CA ARG A 46 -1.80 5.02 5.46
C ARG A 46 -0.38 4.76 5.91
N GLY A 47 0.57 5.62 5.60
CA GLY A 47 1.92 5.53 6.16
C GLY A 47 1.90 5.65 7.69
N ALA A 48 1.00 6.45 8.27
CA ALA A 48 0.85 6.51 9.73
C ALA A 48 0.36 5.17 10.32
N LEU A 49 -0.60 4.50 9.67
CA LEU A 49 -1.03 3.15 10.03
C LEU A 49 0.12 2.14 9.88
N MET A 50 0.87 2.24 8.78
CA MET A 50 2.07 1.45 8.55
C MET A 50 3.16 1.72 9.59
N VAL A 51 3.24 2.89 10.22
CA VAL A 51 4.17 3.15 11.33
C VAL A 51 3.67 2.50 12.61
N ALA A 52 2.38 2.67 12.92
CA ALA A 52 1.74 2.11 14.11
C ALA A 52 1.70 0.58 14.12
N ASP A 53 1.85 -0.03 12.94
CA ASP A 53 1.64 -1.45 12.70
C ASP A 53 0.25 -1.95 13.11
N ASP A 54 -0.72 -1.04 13.02
CA ASP A 54 -2.12 -1.27 13.36
C ASP A 54 -2.98 -1.07 12.11
N TYR A 55 -3.69 -2.14 11.75
CA TYR A 55 -4.57 -2.20 10.58
C TYR A 55 -5.97 -2.68 10.98
N GLU A 56 -6.30 -2.64 12.28
CA GLU A 56 -7.67 -2.77 12.72
C GLU A 56 -8.52 -1.71 12.00
N TYR A 57 -9.72 -2.11 11.61
CA TYR A 57 -10.47 -1.48 10.53
C TYR A 57 -10.67 0.04 10.69
N GLU A 58 -9.81 0.83 10.03
CA GLU A 58 -9.97 2.27 9.80
C GLU A 58 -10.04 2.56 8.30
N GLY A 59 -11.11 3.22 7.83
CA GLY A 59 -11.19 3.73 6.45
C GLY A 59 -11.76 2.77 5.40
N SER A 60 -10.98 1.80 4.91
CA SER A 60 -11.42 0.86 3.85
C SER A 60 -10.52 -0.37 3.72
N ASN A 61 -11.07 -1.56 4.00
CA ASN A 61 -10.39 -2.82 3.78
C ASN A 61 -10.20 -3.17 2.29
N PHE A 62 -9.55 -4.31 1.99
CA PHE A 62 -9.23 -4.72 0.62
C PHE A 62 -10.46 -5.01 -0.26
N SER A 63 -11.65 -5.19 0.31
CA SER A 63 -12.86 -5.50 -0.47
C SER A 63 -13.18 -4.44 -1.53
N ILE A 64 -13.00 -3.16 -1.21
CA ILE A 64 -13.27 -2.04 -2.11
C ILE A 64 -12.25 -1.96 -3.25
N PRO A 65 -10.93 -1.83 -3.00
CA PRO A 65 -9.95 -1.74 -4.08
C PRO A 65 -9.90 -2.99 -4.97
N ILE A 66 -10.16 -4.19 -4.43
CA ILE A 66 -10.23 -5.43 -5.22
C ILE A 66 -11.49 -5.49 -6.08
N LYS A 67 -12.64 -5.05 -5.57
CA LYS A 67 -13.87 -4.96 -6.38
C LYS A 67 -13.69 -3.94 -7.50
N ASP A 68 -13.17 -2.76 -7.17
CA ASP A 68 -12.99 -1.66 -8.12
C ASP A 68 -11.96 -2.01 -9.21
N SER A 69 -10.93 -2.80 -8.88
CA SER A 69 -9.91 -3.19 -9.86
C SER A 69 -10.48 -3.95 -11.05
N ARG A 70 -11.50 -4.80 -10.81
CA ARG A 70 -12.20 -5.50 -11.90
C ARG A 70 -12.84 -4.53 -12.88
N PHE A 71 -13.54 -3.52 -12.36
CA PHE A 71 -14.20 -2.51 -13.21
C PHE A 71 -13.19 -1.60 -13.91
N ILE A 72 -12.15 -1.16 -13.20
CA ILE A 72 -11.10 -0.30 -13.74
C ILE A 72 -10.33 -1.01 -14.86
N SER A 73 -9.86 -2.23 -14.62
CA SER A 73 -9.10 -3.01 -15.61
C SER A 73 -9.94 -3.32 -16.84
N GLN A 74 -11.22 -3.68 -16.66
CA GLN A 74 -12.12 -3.91 -17.79
C GLN A 74 -12.35 -2.62 -18.60
N HIS A 75 -12.61 -1.50 -17.93
CA HIS A 75 -12.84 -0.23 -18.60
C HIS A 75 -11.61 0.25 -19.38
N ALA A 76 -10.42 0.12 -18.79
CA ALA A 76 -9.16 0.44 -19.46
C ALA A 76 -8.93 -0.46 -20.69
N HIS A 77 -9.24 -1.75 -20.59
CA HIS A 77 -9.19 -2.69 -21.70
C HIS A 77 -10.13 -2.29 -22.85
N ASP A 78 -11.40 -1.99 -22.54
CA ASP A 78 -12.42 -1.66 -23.54
C ASP A 78 -12.06 -0.39 -24.32
N LEU A 79 -11.43 0.59 -23.64
CA LEU A 79 -10.94 1.82 -24.25
C LEU A 79 -9.52 1.70 -24.84
N ARG A 80 -8.87 0.54 -24.71
CA ARG A 80 -7.48 0.29 -25.14
C ARG A 80 -6.48 1.28 -24.53
N VAL A 81 -6.72 1.69 -23.28
CA VAL A 81 -5.85 2.60 -22.53
C VAL A 81 -4.86 1.78 -21.69
N PRO A 82 -3.54 1.89 -21.95
CA PRO A 82 -2.56 1.18 -21.15
C PRO A 82 -2.48 1.76 -19.74
N THR A 83 -2.55 0.89 -18.72
CA THR A 83 -2.43 1.26 -17.30
C THR A 83 -1.40 0.37 -16.58
N PRO A 84 -0.12 0.35 -17.04
CA PRO A 84 0.86 -0.62 -16.57
C PRO A 84 1.21 -0.47 -15.08
N ILE A 85 1.42 0.76 -14.60
CA ILE A 85 1.77 1.04 -13.20
C ILE A 85 0.67 0.55 -12.25
N TYR A 86 -0.59 0.74 -12.63
CA TYR A 86 -1.73 0.27 -11.86
C TYR A 86 -1.74 -1.26 -11.70
N HIS A 87 -1.50 -2.00 -12.79
CA HIS A 87 -1.51 -3.46 -12.75
C HIS A 87 -0.33 -4.05 -11.96
N VAL A 88 0.83 -3.38 -11.98
CA VAL A 88 1.97 -3.74 -11.14
C VAL A 88 1.63 -3.51 -9.66
N ALA A 89 1.11 -2.32 -9.32
CA ALA A 89 0.69 -2.00 -7.96
C ALA A 89 -0.41 -2.96 -7.44
N LEU A 90 -1.30 -3.44 -8.31
CA LEU A 90 -2.34 -4.38 -7.94
C LEU A 90 -1.79 -5.75 -7.49
N GLN A 91 -0.58 -6.14 -7.90
CA GLN A 91 0.02 -7.41 -7.48
C GLN A 91 0.28 -7.47 -5.97
N SER A 92 0.64 -6.35 -5.35
CA SER A 92 0.85 -6.31 -3.89
C SER A 92 -0.45 -6.46 -3.12
N TYR A 93 -1.56 -5.94 -3.66
CA TYR A 93 -2.89 -6.13 -3.09
C TYR A 93 -3.33 -7.59 -3.17
N TYR A 94 -3.12 -8.25 -4.31
CA TYR A 94 -3.40 -9.69 -4.43
C TYR A 94 -2.54 -10.52 -3.50
N ALA A 95 -1.27 -10.17 -3.33
CA ALA A 95 -0.40 -10.81 -2.37
C ALA A 95 -0.92 -10.64 -0.93
N ALA A 96 -1.31 -9.42 -0.52
CA ALA A 96 -1.84 -9.17 0.82
C ALA A 96 -3.11 -9.98 1.11
N VAL A 97 -4.06 -10.01 0.16
CA VAL A 97 -5.28 -10.81 0.28
C VAL A 97 -4.97 -12.30 0.39
N ALA A 98 -4.08 -12.82 -0.46
CA ALA A 98 -3.66 -14.22 -0.42
C ALA A 98 -2.91 -14.60 0.87
N GLN A 99 -2.37 -13.62 1.58
CA GLN A 99 -1.68 -13.79 2.85
C GLN A 99 -2.60 -13.66 4.07
N GLY A 100 -3.89 -13.36 3.87
CA GLY A 100 -4.90 -13.34 4.94
C GLY A 100 -5.32 -11.94 5.41
N HIS A 101 -4.82 -10.86 4.78
CA HIS A 101 -5.08 -9.48 5.20
C HIS A 101 -6.37 -8.88 4.61
N TYR A 102 -7.31 -9.70 4.12
CA TYR A 102 -8.46 -9.20 3.35
C TYR A 102 -9.36 -8.22 4.13
N ASP A 103 -9.56 -8.48 5.43
CA ASP A 103 -10.47 -7.72 6.28
C ASP A 103 -9.81 -6.52 6.99
N GLU A 104 -8.48 -6.39 6.90
CA GLU A 104 -7.69 -5.28 7.45
C GLU A 104 -7.75 -4.05 6.53
N ASP A 105 -7.43 -2.85 7.04
CA ASP A 105 -7.28 -1.68 6.14
C ASP A 105 -6.25 -1.97 5.05
N ALA A 106 -6.48 -1.46 3.84
CA ALA A 106 -5.57 -1.72 2.74
C ALA A 106 -4.14 -1.15 2.93
N ALA A 107 -3.87 -0.36 3.97
CA ALA A 107 -2.51 -0.08 4.45
C ALA A 107 -1.72 -1.36 4.80
N ALA A 108 -2.40 -2.46 5.18
CA ALA A 108 -1.79 -3.76 5.42
C ALA A 108 -1.15 -4.39 4.17
N VAL A 109 -1.23 -3.73 3.00
CA VAL A 109 -0.42 -4.09 1.83
C VAL A 109 1.08 -4.07 2.13
N VAL A 110 1.50 -3.29 3.14
CA VAL A 110 2.87 -3.31 3.67
C VAL A 110 3.26 -4.68 4.23
N LYS A 111 2.34 -5.42 4.86
CA LYS A 111 2.62 -6.77 5.39
C LYS A 111 3.00 -7.75 4.28
N ALA A 112 2.35 -7.63 3.13
CA ALA A 112 2.70 -8.44 1.97
C ALA A 112 4.11 -8.16 1.46
N MET A 113 4.52 -6.89 1.48
CA MET A 113 5.85 -6.46 1.07
C MET A 113 6.92 -6.82 2.11
N GLU A 114 6.62 -6.70 3.41
CA GLU A 114 7.50 -7.16 4.50
C GLU A 114 7.83 -8.63 4.36
N ARG A 115 6.81 -9.46 4.14
CA ARG A 115 6.97 -10.89 3.90
C ARG A 115 7.82 -11.16 2.65
N ALA A 116 7.55 -10.45 1.55
CA ALA A 116 8.30 -10.61 0.30
C ALA A 116 9.78 -10.21 0.43
N ALA A 117 10.09 -9.22 1.27
CA ALA A 117 11.43 -8.70 1.52
C ALA A 117 12.14 -9.33 2.73
N ASN A 118 11.50 -10.26 3.43
CA ASN A 118 11.95 -10.81 4.71
C ASN A 118 12.34 -9.69 5.71
N VAL A 119 11.43 -8.73 5.90
CA VAL A 119 11.51 -7.68 6.92
C VAL A 119 10.67 -8.11 8.10
N GLU A 120 11.29 -8.18 9.27
CA GLU A 120 10.59 -8.32 10.55
C GLU A 120 10.65 -6.97 11.26
N ARG A 121 9.50 -6.52 11.77
CA ARG A 121 9.45 -5.37 12.65
C ARG A 121 9.91 -5.81 14.04
N GLY A 122 10.89 -5.12 14.61
CA GLY A 122 11.29 -5.37 15.99
C GLY A 122 10.08 -5.15 16.90
N ARG A 123 9.67 -6.19 17.63
CA ARG A 123 8.77 -6.01 18.77
C ARG A 123 9.60 -5.37 19.89
N GLU A 124 9.38 -4.10 20.16
CA GLU A 124 9.74 -3.53 21.47
C GLU A 124 8.82 -4.09 22.56
#